data_AF-A0A1F3RFQ2-F1
#
_entry.id   AF-A0A1F3RFQ2-F1
#
_cell.length_a   1.000
_cell.length_b   1.000
_cell.length_c   1.000
_cell.angle_alpha   90.00
_cell.angle_beta   90.00
_cell.angle_gamma   90.00
#
_symmetry.space_group_name_H-M   'P 1'
#
loop_
_entity.id
_entity.type
_entity.pdbx_description
1 polymer ?
#
loop_
_entity_poly.entity_id
_entity_poly.type
_entity_poly.pdbx_seq_one_letter_code
_entity_poly.pdbx_strand_id
1 'polypeptide(L)'
;MKVKFYITFLIFFSFITITAFQIEEECDATALKAELKRELRPDYRYDSSKSTRFTYKEKKQVKEIEVPVFMGEKYRFLFHTGGLSKNIEVKIYNKSITNSNRKLLYSLEPKEGQSIYLFEPEKSRKMFIEYTIPESTETTAMSSCMIFVLGYQIAVLKALD
;
A
#
# COMPACT_ATOMS: atom_id res chain seq x y z
N MET A 1 7.45 -74.50 -19.46
CA MET A 1 6.90 -73.49 -20.39
C MET A 1 6.50 -72.27 -19.56
N LYS A 2 7.12 -71.12 -19.77
CA LYS A 2 7.08 -69.95 -18.86
C LYS A 2 5.76 -69.19 -19.03
N VAL A 3 4.93 -69.17 -17.99
CA VAL A 3 3.69 -68.39 -17.94
C VAL A 3 4.06 -66.91 -17.90
N LYS A 4 3.73 -66.19 -18.97
CA LYS A 4 3.99 -64.75 -19.11
C LYS A 4 3.08 -64.00 -18.15
N PHE A 5 3.72 -63.31 -17.21
CA PHE A 5 3.19 -62.34 -16.28
C PHE A 5 2.58 -61.17 -17.06
N TYR A 6 1.30 -61.27 -17.45
CA TYR A 6 0.56 -60.12 -17.97
C TYR A 6 0.09 -59.29 -16.79
N ILE A 7 0.96 -58.33 -16.50
CA ILE A 7 0.77 -57.08 -15.77
C ILE A 7 -0.69 -56.63 -15.82
N THR A 8 -1.46 -57.01 -14.79
CA THR A 8 -2.69 -56.33 -14.41
C THR A 8 -2.28 -55.02 -13.74
N PHE A 9 -1.81 -54.07 -14.54
CA PHE A 9 -1.69 -52.66 -14.14
C PHE A 9 -3.09 -52.08 -14.16
N LEU A 10 -3.89 -52.48 -13.16
CA LEU A 10 -5.20 -51.91 -12.92
C LEU A 10 -4.98 -50.52 -12.33
N ILE A 11 -5.08 -49.57 -13.25
CA ILE A 11 -5.07 -48.12 -13.11
C ILE A 11 -5.97 -47.73 -11.93
N PHE A 12 -5.36 -47.49 -10.77
CA PHE A 12 -5.94 -46.68 -9.69
C PHE A 12 -5.30 -45.29 -9.77
N PHE A 13 -5.57 -44.58 -10.87
CA PHE A 13 -5.27 -43.15 -10.97
C PHE A 13 -6.33 -42.43 -10.15
N SER A 14 -6.09 -42.35 -8.83
CA SER A 14 -6.85 -41.48 -7.93
C SER A 14 -6.75 -40.06 -8.46
N PHE A 15 -7.86 -39.57 -9.02
CA PHE A 15 -8.00 -38.19 -9.46
C PHE A 15 -8.10 -37.34 -8.19
N ILE A 16 -6.97 -36.87 -7.68
CA ILE A 16 -6.94 -35.87 -6.62
C ILE A 16 -7.48 -34.58 -7.24
N THR A 17 -8.78 -34.34 -7.07
CA THR A 17 -9.37 -33.03 -7.34
C THR A 17 -8.80 -32.05 -6.32
N ILE A 18 -7.77 -31.31 -6.73
CA ILE A 18 -7.29 -30.16 -5.96
C ILE A 18 -8.41 -29.11 -6.03
N THR A 19 -9.22 -29.03 -4.99
CA THR A 19 -10.11 -27.87 -4.81
C THR A 19 -9.22 -26.65 -4.65
N ALA A 20 -9.26 -25.74 -5.61
CA ALA A 20 -8.65 -24.43 -5.47
C ALA A 20 -9.29 -23.73 -4.26
N PHE A 21 -8.57 -23.66 -3.15
CA PHE A 21 -8.90 -22.76 -2.07
C PHE A 21 -8.93 -21.35 -2.66
N GLN A 22 -10.13 -20.78 -2.79
CA GLN A 22 -10.27 -19.34 -3.03
C GLN A 22 -9.84 -18.67 -1.73
N ILE A 23 -8.55 -18.30 -1.65
CA ILE A 23 -8.03 -17.46 -0.59
C ILE A 23 -8.75 -16.11 -0.76
N GLU A 24 -9.56 -15.71 0.23
CA GLU A 24 -10.14 -14.36 0.29
C GLU A 24 -9.05 -13.35 -0.01
N GLU A 25 -9.33 -12.41 -0.93
CA GLU A 25 -8.37 -11.42 -1.47
C GLU A 25 -7.49 -10.83 -0.37
N GLU A 26 -6.32 -11.43 -0.22
CA GLU A 26 -5.24 -10.85 0.54
C GLU A 26 -4.80 -9.63 -0.26
N CYS A 27 -4.79 -8.44 0.36
CA CYS A 27 -4.25 -7.23 -0.25
C CYS A 27 -3.05 -7.53 -1.16
N ASP A 28 -3.23 -7.37 -2.48
CA ASP A 28 -2.14 -7.54 -3.45
C ASP A 28 -1.24 -6.31 -3.43
N ALA A 29 -0.47 -6.17 -2.34
CA ALA A 29 0.43 -5.06 -2.13
C ALA A 29 1.45 -4.91 -3.26
N THR A 30 1.75 -5.99 -3.99
CA THR A 30 2.70 -5.99 -5.10
C THR A 30 2.10 -5.29 -6.32
N ALA A 31 0.88 -5.66 -6.71
CA ALA A 31 0.17 -5.02 -7.82
C ALA A 31 -0.10 -3.53 -7.54
N LEU A 32 -0.63 -3.20 -6.35
CA LEU A 32 -0.93 -1.82 -5.97
C LEU A 32 0.34 -0.96 -5.91
N LYS A 33 1.47 -1.51 -5.43
CA LYS A 33 2.76 -0.81 -5.46
C LYS A 33 3.28 -0.63 -6.89
N ALA A 34 3.08 -1.60 -7.77
CA ALA A 34 3.48 -1.48 -9.17
C ALA A 34 2.71 -0.36 -9.87
N GLU A 35 1.42 -0.21 -9.59
CA GLU A 35 0.59 0.92 -10.03
C GLU A 35 1.18 2.27 -9.60
N LEU A 36 1.42 2.45 -8.30
CA LEU A 36 2.01 3.70 -7.81
C LEU A 36 3.39 4.01 -8.42
N LYS A 37 4.21 2.98 -8.67
CA LYS A 37 5.50 3.18 -9.33
C LYS A 37 5.36 3.67 -10.77
N ARG A 38 4.27 3.33 -11.47
CA ARG A 38 4.01 3.85 -12.81
C ARG A 38 3.70 5.35 -12.75
N GLU A 39 2.93 5.79 -11.76
CA GLU A 39 2.53 7.19 -11.52
C GLU A 39 3.70 8.13 -11.11
N LEU A 40 4.84 7.57 -10.71
CA LEU A 40 6.05 8.37 -10.50
C LEU A 40 6.69 8.83 -11.80
N ARG A 41 6.55 8.06 -12.89
CA ARG A 41 7.25 8.32 -14.14
C ARG A 41 6.53 9.41 -14.96
N PRO A 42 7.26 10.14 -15.82
CA PRO A 42 8.71 10.08 -16.03
C PRO A 42 9.51 10.93 -15.02
N ASP A 43 8.85 11.84 -14.31
CA ASP A 43 9.50 12.96 -13.63
C ASP A 43 10.15 12.61 -12.29
N TYR A 44 9.65 11.57 -11.62
CA TYR A 44 10.12 11.14 -10.30
C TYR A 44 10.71 9.74 -10.37
N ARG A 45 11.83 9.56 -9.67
CA ARG A 45 12.44 8.26 -9.42
C ARG A 45 11.87 7.68 -8.12
N TYR A 46 11.70 6.37 -8.09
CA TYR A 46 11.31 5.65 -6.88
C TYR A 46 12.40 5.74 -5.81
N ASP A 47 12.03 6.12 -4.59
CA ASP A 47 12.89 6.07 -3.41
C ASP A 47 12.52 4.85 -2.55
N SER A 48 11.33 4.89 -1.95
CA SER A 48 10.90 3.89 -0.97
C SER A 48 9.38 3.67 -0.99
N SER A 49 8.93 2.67 -0.24
CA SER A 49 7.50 2.38 -0.08
C SER A 49 7.21 1.77 1.28
N LYS A 50 6.00 1.99 1.79
CA LYS A 50 5.46 1.30 2.97
C LYS A 50 4.11 0.67 2.64
N SER A 51 3.98 -0.63 2.86
CA SER A 51 2.67 -1.28 2.95
C SER A 51 2.22 -1.25 4.41
N THR A 52 1.06 -0.67 4.67
CA THR A 52 0.46 -0.62 6.01
C THR A 52 -0.77 -1.49 6.02
N ARG A 53 -0.77 -2.55 6.84
CA ARG A 53 -1.96 -3.36 7.11
C ARG A 53 -2.76 -2.77 8.26
N PHE A 54 -4.08 -2.80 8.12
CA PHE A 54 -5.01 -2.24 9.09
C PHE A 54 -5.91 -3.34 9.64
N THR A 55 -6.18 -3.22 10.94
CA THR A 55 -7.13 -4.06 11.64
C THR A 55 -8.14 -3.13 12.28
N TYR A 56 -9.40 -3.26 11.90
CA TYR A 56 -10.48 -2.46 12.46
C TYR A 56 -10.83 -3.01 13.84
N LYS A 57 -11.07 -2.10 14.78
CA LYS A 57 -11.45 -2.41 16.16
C LYS A 57 -12.68 -1.61 16.52
N GLU A 58 -13.31 -1.95 17.63
CA GLU A 58 -14.46 -1.23 18.19
C GLU A 58 -14.16 0.21 18.60
N LYS A 59 -12.89 0.62 18.57
CA LYS A 59 -12.47 1.99 18.84
C LYS A 59 -11.67 2.54 17.67
N LYS A 60 -11.87 3.83 17.42
CA LYS A 60 -11.04 4.62 16.50
C LYS A 60 -9.56 4.49 16.88
N GLN A 61 -8.70 4.28 15.88
CA GLN A 61 -7.26 4.15 16.06
C GLN A 61 -6.53 5.21 15.22
N VAL A 62 -5.42 5.71 15.74
CA VAL A 62 -4.52 6.61 15.01
C VAL A 62 -3.15 5.96 14.92
N LYS A 63 -2.61 5.88 13.71
CA LYS A 63 -1.23 5.45 13.45
C LYS A 63 -0.48 6.59 12.77
N GLU A 64 0.76 6.82 13.18
CA GLU A 64 1.63 7.82 12.55
C GLU A 64 2.87 7.14 11.96
N ILE A 65 3.32 7.60 10.80
CA ILE A 65 4.61 7.26 10.22
C ILE A 65 5.41 8.53 9.95
N GLU A 66 6.69 8.51 10.31
CA GLU A 66 7.64 9.57 9.96
C GLU A 66 8.26 9.29 8.59
N VAL A 67 8.28 10.30 7.73
CA VAL A 67 8.93 10.26 6.42
C VAL A 67 10.14 11.21 6.44
N PRO A 68 11.38 10.67 6.45
CA PRO A 68 12.58 11.48 6.44
C PRO A 68 12.90 11.92 5.00
N VAL A 69 12.39 13.10 4.61
CA VAL A 69 12.77 13.73 3.34
C VAL A 69 13.90 14.74 3.54
N PHE A 70 14.82 14.82 2.57
CA PHE A 70 15.98 15.71 2.61
C PHE A 70 15.67 17.10 2.06
N MET A 71 16.28 18.14 2.62
CA MET A 71 16.09 19.51 2.15
C MET A 71 16.69 19.68 0.74
N GLY A 72 16.02 20.47 -0.11
CA GLY A 72 16.51 20.82 -1.46
C GLY A 72 16.03 19.92 -2.59
N GLU A 73 15.58 18.70 -2.29
CA GLU A 73 15.04 17.77 -3.28
C GLU A 73 13.53 17.95 -3.47
N LYS A 74 12.99 17.61 -4.64
CA LYS A 74 11.53 17.54 -4.85
C LYS A 74 11.04 16.13 -4.56
N TYR A 75 9.92 16.01 -3.85
CA TYR A 75 9.31 14.71 -3.52
C TYR A 75 7.89 14.60 -4.06
N ARG A 76 7.46 13.36 -4.28
CA ARG A 76 6.08 12.99 -4.62
C ARG A 76 5.66 11.84 -3.74
N PHE A 77 4.58 12.06 -2.99
CA PHE A 77 3.97 11.09 -2.09
C PHE A 77 2.76 10.52 -2.83
N LEU A 78 2.72 9.19 -2.94
CA LEU A 78 1.63 8.49 -3.59
C LEU A 78 0.99 7.50 -2.62
N PHE A 79 -0.33 7.46 -2.60
CA PHE A 79 -1.12 6.56 -1.78
C PHE A 79 -2.05 5.73 -2.65
N HIS A 80 -2.11 4.42 -2.39
CA HIS A 80 -3.08 3.52 -3.02
C HIS A 80 -4.07 3.02 -1.97
N THR A 81 -5.33 3.44 -2.09
CA THR A 81 -6.43 3.11 -1.17
C THR A 81 -7.27 1.91 -1.64
N GLY A 82 -7.04 1.38 -2.85
CA GLY A 82 -7.83 0.25 -3.38
C GLY A 82 -7.75 -1.06 -2.59
N GLY A 83 -6.80 -1.20 -1.67
CA GLY A 83 -6.76 -2.33 -0.73
C GLY A 83 -7.53 -2.09 0.58
N LEU A 84 -8.29 -0.99 0.67
CA LEU A 84 -9.05 -0.64 1.87
C LEU A 84 -10.48 -1.18 1.81
N SER A 85 -10.91 -1.85 2.88
CA SER A 85 -12.31 -2.25 3.05
C SER A 85 -13.18 -1.14 3.66
N LYS A 86 -12.57 -0.20 4.39
CA LYS A 86 -13.24 1.00 4.91
C LYS A 86 -12.37 2.22 4.65
N ASN A 87 -13.00 3.38 4.59
CA ASN A 87 -12.27 4.64 4.40
C ASN A 87 -11.38 4.93 5.61
N ILE A 88 -10.07 5.03 5.38
CA ILE A 88 -9.07 5.47 6.35
C ILE A 88 -8.67 6.90 5.99
N GLU A 89 -8.87 7.81 6.93
CA GLU A 89 -8.46 9.20 6.76
C GLU A 89 -6.93 9.29 6.75
N VAL A 90 -6.39 9.98 5.76
CA VAL A 90 -4.94 10.22 5.61
C VAL A 90 -4.69 11.71 5.69
N LYS A 91 -3.86 12.12 6.66
CA LYS A 91 -3.42 13.50 6.82
C LYS A 91 -1.91 13.57 6.95
N ILE A 92 -1.31 14.61 6.39
CA ILE A 92 0.15 14.81 6.44
C ILE A 92 0.44 16.10 7.19
N TYR A 93 1.40 16.03 8.11
CA TYR A 93 1.78 17.13 8.98
C TYR A 93 3.27 17.41 8.92
N ASN A 94 3.68 18.62 9.30
CA ASN A 94 5.09 19.00 9.41
C ASN A 94 5.77 18.54 10.71
N LYS A 95 5.01 18.04 11.68
CA LYS A 95 5.50 17.59 13.00
C LYS A 95 4.63 16.42 13.49
N SER A 96 5.22 15.61 14.36
CA SER A 96 4.55 14.46 15.01
C SER A 96 3.28 14.86 15.76
N ILE A 97 2.36 13.90 15.90
CA ILE A 97 1.13 13.96 16.68
C ILE A 97 1.32 14.43 18.13
N THR A 98 2.50 14.18 18.71
CA THR A 98 2.83 14.63 20.07
C THR A 98 3.17 16.12 20.15
N ASN A 99 3.38 16.79 19.02
CA ASN A 99 3.73 18.21 18.98
C ASN A 99 2.48 19.07 18.76
N SER A 100 2.12 19.88 19.75
CA SER A 100 0.96 20.79 19.69
C SER A 100 1.06 21.85 18.58
N ASN A 101 2.28 22.21 18.15
CA ASN A 101 2.55 23.19 17.11
C ASN A 101 2.71 22.55 15.72
N ARG A 102 2.13 21.36 15.49
CA ARG A 102 2.03 20.73 14.17
C ARG A 102 1.06 21.49 13.27
N LYS A 103 1.34 21.52 11.97
CA LYS A 103 0.52 22.13 10.93
C LYS A 103 0.14 21.06 9.91
N LEU A 104 -1.14 21.04 9.54
CA LEU A 104 -1.65 20.22 8.45
C LEU A 104 -1.04 20.72 7.13
N LEU A 105 -0.52 19.80 6.33
CA LEU A 105 0.07 20.05 5.02
C LEU A 105 -0.78 19.49 3.89
N TYR A 106 -1.47 18.39 4.16
CA TYR A 106 -2.32 17.69 3.20
C TYR A 106 -3.39 16.90 3.93
N SER A 107 -4.59 16.85 3.35
CA SER A 107 -5.68 15.96 3.70
C SER A 107 -6.08 15.22 2.43
N LEU A 108 -6.09 13.89 2.50
CA LEU A 108 -6.57 13.07 1.39
C LEU A 108 -8.10 13.15 1.39
N GLU A 109 -8.66 13.73 0.32
CA GLU A 109 -10.10 13.83 0.11
C GLU A 109 -10.55 12.70 -0.85
N PRO A 110 -11.33 11.71 -0.36
CA PRO A 110 -11.78 10.59 -1.19
C PRO A 110 -12.65 11.07 -2.36
N LYS A 111 -12.44 10.47 -3.53
CA LYS A 111 -13.27 10.71 -4.72
C LYS A 111 -13.77 9.39 -5.28
N GLU A 112 -15.01 9.39 -5.75
CA GLU A 112 -15.62 8.22 -6.37
C GLU A 112 -14.78 7.75 -7.57
N GLY A 113 -14.53 6.43 -7.65
CA GLY A 113 -13.70 5.83 -8.71
C GLY A 113 -12.19 6.11 -8.61
N GLN A 114 -11.72 6.81 -7.56
CA GLN A 114 -10.29 7.12 -7.39
C GLN A 114 -9.66 6.32 -6.25
N SER A 115 -8.64 5.52 -6.59
CA SER A 115 -7.85 4.72 -5.63
C SER A 115 -6.45 5.26 -5.40
N ILE A 116 -5.94 6.13 -6.29
CA ILE A 116 -4.59 6.70 -6.20
C ILE A 116 -4.65 8.17 -5.85
N TYR A 117 -3.88 8.58 -4.85
CA TYR A 117 -3.80 9.97 -4.38
C TYR A 117 -2.36 10.45 -4.34
N LEU A 118 -2.17 11.73 -4.66
CA LEU A 118 -0.87 12.34 -4.86
C LEU A 118 -0.72 13.59 -3.99
N PHE A 119 0.43 13.72 -3.35
CA PHE A 119 0.84 14.93 -2.65
C PHE A 119 2.29 15.28 -3.00
N GLU A 120 2.54 16.52 -3.39
CA GLU A 120 3.87 17.06 -3.59
C GLU A 120 4.14 18.16 -2.56
N PRO A 121 5.08 17.94 -1.61
CA PRO A 121 5.38 18.96 -0.63
C PRO A 121 6.08 20.17 -1.24
N GLU A 122 5.59 21.37 -0.92
CA GLU A 122 6.25 22.63 -1.29
C GLU A 122 7.64 22.79 -0.65
N LYS A 123 7.81 22.25 0.56
CA LYS A 123 9.05 22.34 1.34
C LYS A 123 9.46 20.96 1.80
N SER A 124 10.65 20.55 1.41
CA SER A 124 11.23 19.27 1.81
C SER A 124 11.78 19.38 3.22
N ARG A 125 11.03 18.79 4.15
CA ARG A 125 11.30 18.69 5.59
C ARG A 125 10.64 17.43 6.10
N LYS A 126 11.10 16.89 7.23
CA LYS A 126 10.42 15.76 7.89
C LYS A 126 8.90 15.95 7.91
N MET A 127 8.19 14.93 7.45
CA MET A 127 6.72 14.91 7.41
C MET A 127 6.19 13.69 8.14
N PHE A 128 4.98 13.82 8.65
CA PHE A 128 4.33 12.80 9.45
C PHE A 128 3.00 12.48 8.80
N ILE A 129 2.85 11.25 8.30
CA ILE A 129 1.60 10.77 7.73
C ILE A 129 0.82 10.12 8.87
N GLU A 130 -0.37 10.64 9.13
CA GLU A 130 -1.32 10.14 10.10
C GLU A 130 -2.43 9.38 9.38
N TYR A 131 -2.64 8.13 9.80
CA TYR A 131 -3.75 7.28 9.41
C TYR A 131 -4.76 7.22 10.54
N THR A 132 -5.96 7.69 10.28
CA THR A 132 -7.09 7.60 11.18
C THR A 132 -8.01 6.46 10.73
N ILE A 133 -7.97 5.36 11.49
CA ILE A 133 -8.70 4.13 11.21
C ILE A 133 -10.06 4.23 11.92
N PRO A 134 -11.19 4.08 11.21
CA PRO A 134 -12.51 4.15 11.81
C PRO A 134 -12.75 2.98 12.77
N GLU A 135 -13.70 3.17 13.67
CA GLU A 135 -14.22 2.06 14.48
C GLU A 135 -15.02 1.07 13.61
N SER A 136 -15.06 -0.18 14.02
CA SER A 136 -15.83 -1.24 13.37
C SER A 136 -16.28 -2.25 14.40
N THR A 137 -17.53 -2.68 14.27
CA THR A 137 -18.14 -3.77 15.04
C THR A 137 -18.07 -5.11 14.30
N GLU A 138 -17.52 -5.13 13.09
CA GLU A 138 -17.30 -6.37 12.33
C GLU A 138 -16.22 -7.21 13.00
N THR A 139 -16.55 -8.44 13.33
CA THR A 139 -15.68 -9.42 13.98
C THR A 139 -14.74 -10.14 13.02
N THR A 140 -15.03 -10.07 11.71
CA THR A 140 -14.19 -10.68 10.67
C THR A 140 -13.01 -9.78 10.34
N ALA A 141 -11.80 -10.31 10.48
CA ALA A 141 -10.57 -9.61 10.12
C ALA A 141 -10.47 -9.49 8.58
N MET A 142 -11.05 -8.44 8.00
CA MET A 142 -10.83 -8.13 6.59
C MET A 142 -9.37 -7.75 6.36
N SER A 143 -8.72 -8.37 5.38
CA SER A 143 -7.36 -8.03 4.95
C SER A 143 -7.37 -6.66 4.27
N SER A 144 -7.10 -5.61 5.03
CA SER A 144 -7.12 -4.24 4.53
C SER A 144 -5.72 -3.62 4.57
N CYS A 145 -5.31 -2.97 3.48
CA CYS A 145 -4.01 -2.33 3.39
C CYS A 145 -4.05 -1.02 2.61
N MET A 146 -3.06 -0.18 2.86
CA MET A 146 -2.72 0.96 2.02
C MET A 146 -1.25 0.90 1.65
N ILE A 147 -0.95 1.22 0.39
CA ILE A 147 0.43 1.36 -0.07
C ILE A 147 0.77 2.84 -0.13
N PHE A 148 1.86 3.21 0.52
CA PHE A 148 2.52 4.50 0.37
C PHE A 148 3.79 4.31 -0.47
N VAL A 149 4.00 5.15 -1.47
CA VAL A 149 5.23 5.24 -2.26
C VAL A 149 5.78 6.65 -2.20
N LEU A 150 7.09 6.75 -1.96
CA LEU A 150 7.85 7.98 -2.03
C LEU A 150 8.66 7.98 -3.32
N GLY A 151 8.49 9.05 -4.11
CA GLY A 151 9.36 9.37 -5.22
C GLY A 151 10.12 10.67 -4.98
N TYR A 152 11.25 10.82 -5.67
CA TYR A 152 12.09 12.01 -5.62
C TYR A 152 12.51 12.44 -7.03
N GLN A 153 12.78 13.72 -7.20
CA GLN A 153 13.34 14.30 -8.40
C GLN A 153 14.58 15.09 -8.05
N ILE A 154 15.73 14.66 -8.61
CA ILE A 154 17.00 15.36 -8.43
C ILE A 154 16.97 16.67 -9.21
N ALA A 155 17.09 17.80 -8.52
CA ALA A 155 17.05 19.12 -9.14
C ALA A 155 18.18 19.36 -10.17
N VAL A 156 19.29 18.62 -10.05
CA VAL A 156 20.54 18.80 -10.82
C VAL A 156 20.39 18.48 -12.32
N LEU A 157 19.44 17.64 -12.74
CA LEU A 157 19.34 17.21 -14.14
C LEU A 157 18.60 18.19 -15.06
N LYS A 158 17.89 19.21 -14.54
CA LYS A 158 17.25 20.25 -15.38
C LYS A 158 18.17 21.43 -15.72
N ALA A 159 19.38 21.47 -15.19
CA ALA A 159 20.34 22.55 -15.43
C ALA A 159 21.36 22.23 -16.54
N LEU A 160 21.22 21.08 -17.21
CA LEU A 160 22.16 20.61 -18.25
C LEU A 160 21.49 20.38 -19.62
N ASP A 161 20.21 20.75 -19.76
CA ASP A 161 19.48 20.78 -21.04
C ASP A 161 19.20 22.23 -21.46
#